data_AF-A0A2N1MWC6-F1
#
_entry.id   AF-A0A2N1MWC6-F1
#
_cell.length_a   1.000
_cell.length_b   1.000
_cell.length_c   1.000
_cell.angle_alpha   90.00
_cell.angle_beta   90.00
_cell.angle_gamma   90.00
#
_symmetry.space_group_name_H-M   'P 1'
#
loop_
_entity.id
_entity.type
_entity.pdbx_description
1 polymer ?
#
loop_
_entity_poly.entity_id
_entity_poly.type
_entity_poly.pdbx_seq_one_letter_code
_entity_poly.pdbx_strand_id
1 'polypeptide(L)'
;MPPHKKMRSRTEGDVIKSGPYTNEEDAQLIELYEQHSDKVDKWKIIAVDKSDLTADEKREIDDLQTNPCYNKKYRNKWPEIAKKLSLNRKQGRRTELQIKNYWNSKERTQKRKNKNKERSYERISNIMNIKNIIRDV
;
A
#
# COMPACT_ATOMS: atom_id res chain seq x y z
N MET A 1 -9.86 25.40 -34.01
CA MET A 1 -10.14 24.51 -32.86
C MET A 1 -9.04 23.44 -32.81
N PRO A 2 -8.40 23.18 -31.66
CA PRO A 2 -7.42 22.10 -31.53
C PRO A 2 -8.14 20.74 -31.52
N PRO A 3 -7.52 19.64 -31.99
CA PRO A 3 -8.18 18.34 -32.09
C PRO A 3 -8.31 17.70 -30.69
N HIS A 4 -9.51 17.22 -30.37
CA HIS A 4 -9.80 16.54 -29.11
C HIS A 4 -9.05 15.20 -29.04
N LYS A 5 -8.17 15.04 -28.04
CA LYS A 5 -7.57 13.74 -27.69
C LYS A 5 -8.70 12.77 -27.36
N LYS A 6 -8.76 11.64 -28.09
CA LYS A 6 -9.68 10.54 -27.78
C LYS A 6 -9.44 10.08 -26.33
N MET A 7 -10.41 10.31 -25.44
CA MET A 7 -10.41 9.71 -24.12
C MET A 7 -10.41 8.20 -24.30
N ARG A 8 -9.43 7.51 -23.71
CA ARG A 8 -9.47 6.06 -23.59
C ARG A 8 -10.74 5.71 -22.83
N SER A 9 -11.64 4.95 -23.46
CA SER A 9 -12.74 4.30 -22.77
C SER A 9 -12.14 3.44 -21.66
N ARG A 10 -12.37 3.90 -20.43
CA ARG A 10 -11.97 3.20 -19.21
C ARG A 10 -12.89 2.00 -19.13
N THR A 11 -12.37 0.81 -19.46
CA THR A 11 -13.13 -0.44 -19.33
C THR A 11 -13.60 -0.55 -17.89
N GLU A 12 -14.91 -0.57 -17.71
CA GLU A 12 -15.62 -0.83 -16.45
C GLU A 12 -15.34 -2.26 -16.03
N GLY A 13 -14.13 -2.53 -15.54
CA GLY A 13 -13.83 -3.73 -14.79
C GLY A 13 -14.34 -3.51 -13.38
N ASP A 14 -15.48 -4.12 -13.06
CA ASP A 14 -16.08 -4.30 -11.74
C ASP A 14 -15.48 -3.43 -10.64
N VAL A 15 -15.95 -2.18 -10.59
CA VAL A 15 -15.88 -1.41 -9.35
C VAL A 15 -16.78 -2.14 -8.38
N ILE A 16 -16.19 -2.95 -7.50
CA ILE A 16 -16.87 -3.46 -6.31
C ILE A 16 -17.26 -2.22 -5.49
N LYS A 17 -18.41 -1.63 -5.79
CA LYS A 17 -19.09 -0.74 -4.88
C LYS A 17 -19.41 -1.62 -3.67
N SER A 18 -18.67 -1.38 -2.58
CA SER A 18 -19.00 -1.95 -1.28
C SER A 18 -20.51 -1.81 -1.07
N GLY A 19 -21.14 -2.84 -0.54
CA GLY A 19 -22.57 -2.80 -0.21
C GLY A 19 -22.92 -1.64 0.74
N PRO A 20 -24.20 -1.45 1.06
CA PRO A 20 -24.62 -0.44 2.03
C PRO A 20 -23.79 -0.56 3.31
N TYR A 21 -23.37 0.59 3.87
CA TYR A 21 -22.64 0.66 5.13
C TYR A 21 -23.41 -0.11 6.20
N THR A 22 -22.70 -0.94 6.97
CA THR A 22 -23.33 -1.61 8.11
C THR A 22 -23.40 -0.68 9.31
N ASN A 23 -24.32 -0.95 10.23
CA ASN A 23 -24.50 -0.13 11.44
C ASN A 23 -23.21 0.00 12.25
N GLU A 24 -22.35 -1.03 12.22
CA GLU A 24 -21.04 -1.01 12.89
C GLU A 24 -20.04 -0.10 12.16
N GLU A 25 -20.09 -0.04 10.83
CA GLU A 25 -19.25 0.85 10.03
C GLU A 25 -19.68 2.31 10.19
N ASP A 26 -20.99 2.56 10.37
CA ASP A 26 -21.55 3.87 10.67
C ASP A 26 -21.21 4.33 12.09
N ALA A 27 -21.32 3.46 13.10
CA ALA A 27 -20.90 3.77 14.47
C ALA A 27 -19.41 4.17 14.53
N GLN A 28 -18.55 3.45 13.81
CA GLN A 28 -17.12 3.79 13.69
C GLN A 28 -16.89 5.08 12.91
N LEU A 29 -17.76 5.41 11.94
CA LEU A 29 -17.66 6.69 11.21
C LEU A 29 -17.96 7.87 12.14
N ILE A 30 -18.97 7.73 12.98
CA ILE A 30 -19.41 8.74 13.94
C ILE A 30 -18.31 8.96 14.99
N GLU A 31 -17.75 7.89 15.57
CA GLU A 31 -16.67 7.99 16.56
C GLU A 31 -15.41 8.69 16.00
N LEU A 32 -14.99 8.31 14.78
CA LEU A 32 -13.85 8.94 14.10
C LEU A 32 -14.13 10.40 13.73
N TYR A 33 -15.38 10.72 13.40
CA TYR A 33 -15.79 12.09 13.15
C TYR A 33 -15.69 12.95 14.41
N GLU A 34 -16.12 12.44 15.56
CA GLU A 34 -16.01 13.15 16.84
C GLU A 34 -14.55 13.41 17.21
N GLN A 35 -13.68 12.40 17.07
CA GLN A 35 -12.24 12.48 17.39
C GLN A 35 -11.44 13.46 16.51
N HIS A 36 -11.91 13.75 15.30
CA HIS A 36 -11.22 14.64 14.36
C HIS A 36 -12.09 15.81 13.91
N SER A 37 -13.16 16.10 14.65
CA SER A 37 -14.16 17.10 14.28
C SER A 37 -13.55 18.51 14.10
N ASP A 38 -12.49 18.79 14.86
CA ASP A 38 -11.70 20.01 14.94
C ASP A 38 -10.70 20.18 13.78
N LYS A 39 -10.39 19.12 13.02
CA LYS A 39 -9.39 19.16 11.94
C LYS A 39 -10.03 19.53 10.59
N VAL A 40 -9.37 20.42 9.84
CA VAL A 40 -9.80 20.81 8.48
C VAL A 40 -9.71 19.62 7.51
N ASP A 41 -8.67 18.79 7.66
CA ASP A 41 -8.44 17.59 6.84
C ASP A 41 -9.16 16.34 7.38
N LYS A 42 -10.16 16.48 8.26
CA LYS A 42 -10.82 15.37 8.96
C LYS A 42 -11.28 14.23 8.05
N TRP A 43 -11.91 14.52 6.92
CA TRP A 43 -12.37 13.48 5.99
C TRP A 43 -11.22 12.70 5.36
N LYS A 44 -10.08 13.35 5.17
CA LYS A 44 -8.87 12.70 4.67
C LYS A 44 -8.24 11.81 5.74
N ILE A 45 -8.24 12.24 6.99
CA ILE A 45 -7.75 11.46 8.14
C ILE A 45 -8.67 10.26 8.38
N ILE A 46 -9.99 10.46 8.45
CA ILE A 46 -10.99 9.40 8.63
C ILE A 46 -10.92 8.37 7.49
N ALA A 47 -10.72 8.82 6.25
CA ALA A 47 -10.53 7.93 5.11
C ALA A 47 -9.23 7.12 5.22
N VAL A 48 -8.15 7.71 5.76
CA VAL A 48 -6.87 7.02 6.01
C VAL A 48 -7.01 6.01 7.15
N ASP A 49 -7.62 6.39 8.28
CA ASP A 49 -7.79 5.52 9.45
C ASP A 49 -8.71 4.32 9.17
N LYS A 50 -9.82 4.52 8.44
CA LYS A 50 -10.63 3.39 7.95
C LYS A 50 -9.89 2.53 6.92
N SER A 51 -8.89 3.10 6.23
CA SER A 51 -8.11 2.39 5.22
C SER A 51 -6.90 1.65 5.76
N ASP A 52 -6.43 2.00 6.97
CA ASP A 52 -5.14 1.57 7.42
C ASP A 52 -5.19 0.14 7.99
N LEU A 53 -4.36 -0.71 7.40
CA LEU A 53 -4.07 -2.04 7.89
C LEU A 53 -3.27 -1.91 9.20
N THR A 54 -3.65 -2.69 10.21
CA THR A 54 -2.92 -2.77 11.48
C THR A 54 -1.52 -3.33 11.24
N ALA A 55 -0.62 -3.13 12.21
CA ALA A 55 0.75 -3.67 12.11
C ALA A 55 0.76 -5.20 11.96
N ASP A 56 -0.14 -5.89 12.67
CA ASP A 56 -0.29 -7.35 12.56
C ASP A 56 -0.84 -7.77 11.19
N GLU A 57 -1.84 -7.06 10.66
CA GLU A 57 -2.36 -7.34 9.31
C GLU A 57 -1.29 -7.12 8.24
N LYS A 58 -0.46 -6.07 8.39
CA LYS A 58 0.69 -5.80 7.50
C LYS A 58 1.71 -6.93 7.56
N ARG A 59 2.03 -7.45 8.75
CA ARG A 59 2.92 -8.61 8.95
C ARG A 59 2.34 -9.87 8.30
N GLU A 60 1.06 -10.14 8.51
CA GLU A 60 0.38 -11.29 7.92
C GLU A 60 0.36 -11.22 6.38
N ILE A 61 0.13 -10.03 5.79
CA ILE A 61 0.23 -9.84 4.34
C ILE A 61 1.62 -10.18 3.83
N ASP A 62 2.65 -9.75 4.57
CA ASP A 62 4.04 -10.00 4.21
C ASP A 62 4.37 -11.49 4.24
N ASP A 63 3.95 -12.20 5.29
CA ASP A 63 4.11 -13.64 5.41
C ASP A 63 3.39 -14.37 4.28
N LEU A 64 2.16 -13.98 3.95
CA LEU A 64 1.37 -14.59 2.87
C LEU A 64 1.98 -14.37 1.48
N GLN A 65 2.68 -13.26 1.25
CA GLN A 65 3.31 -12.96 -0.03
C GLN A 65 4.72 -13.51 -0.16
N THR A 66 5.52 -13.52 0.91
CA THR A 66 6.95 -13.86 0.85
C THR A 66 7.28 -15.25 1.35
N ASN A 67 6.52 -15.80 2.30
CA ASN A 67 6.85 -17.11 2.87
C ASN A 67 6.59 -18.21 1.83
N PRO A 68 7.59 -19.04 1.48
CA PRO A 68 7.46 -20.09 0.47
C PRO A 68 6.26 -21.03 0.69
N CYS A 69 5.93 -21.32 1.95
CA CYS A 69 4.84 -22.22 2.33
C CYS A 69 3.45 -21.65 1.96
N TYR A 70 3.28 -20.33 2.04
CA TYR A 70 2.00 -19.67 1.80
C TYR A 70 1.93 -19.00 0.42
N ASN A 71 3.07 -18.59 -0.12
CA ASN A 71 3.20 -17.90 -1.39
C ASN A 71 2.53 -18.68 -2.53
N LYS A 72 2.75 -20.01 -2.62
CA LYS A 72 2.10 -20.84 -3.66
C LYS A 72 0.57 -20.73 -3.66
N LYS A 73 -0.03 -20.51 -2.48
CA LYS A 73 -1.47 -20.40 -2.31
C LYS A 73 -1.99 -18.96 -2.40
N TYR A 74 -1.24 -17.98 -1.90
CA TYR A 74 -1.73 -16.61 -1.65
C TYR A 74 -1.02 -15.50 -2.43
N ARG A 75 0.07 -15.79 -3.16
CA ARG A 75 0.80 -14.79 -3.92
C ARG A 75 -0.08 -14.12 -4.97
N ASN A 76 -0.12 -12.79 -4.97
CA ASN A 76 -1.00 -11.97 -5.81
C ASN A 76 -2.51 -12.29 -5.71
N LYS A 77 -2.91 -13.12 -4.74
CA LYS A 77 -4.28 -13.57 -4.51
C LYS A 77 -4.92 -12.71 -3.42
N TRP A 78 -5.08 -11.43 -3.76
CA TRP A 78 -5.55 -10.39 -2.85
C TRP A 78 -6.96 -10.64 -2.29
N PRO A 79 -7.92 -11.20 -3.06
CA PRO A 79 -9.21 -11.57 -2.49
C PRO A 79 -9.11 -12.64 -1.41
N GLU A 80 -8.27 -13.65 -1.58
CA GLU A 80 -8.05 -14.69 -0.56
C GLU A 80 -7.32 -14.15 0.68
N ILE A 81 -6.36 -13.25 0.50
CA ILE A 81 -5.69 -12.56 1.61
C ILE A 81 -6.69 -11.70 2.38
N ALA A 82 -7.55 -10.96 1.68
CA ALA A 82 -8.62 -10.17 2.28
C ALA A 82 -9.57 -11.02 3.12
N LYS A 83 -9.99 -12.18 2.60
CA LYS A 83 -10.80 -13.14 3.34
C LYS A 83 -10.06 -13.63 4.59
N LYS A 84 -8.78 -14.00 4.46
CA LYS A 84 -7.96 -14.49 5.58
C LYS A 84 -7.80 -13.46 6.69
N LEU A 85 -7.53 -12.20 6.36
CA LEU A 85 -7.41 -11.11 7.33
C LEU A 85 -8.74 -10.78 8.01
N SER A 86 -9.86 -10.98 7.31
CA SER A 86 -11.18 -10.66 7.83
C SER A 86 -11.79 -11.78 8.68
N LEU A 87 -11.21 -12.98 8.67
CA LEU A 87 -11.76 -14.16 9.38
C LEU A 87 -11.85 -13.96 10.90
N ASN A 88 -10.89 -13.27 11.51
CA ASN A 88 -10.82 -13.07 12.96
C ASN A 88 -11.18 -11.63 13.39
N ARG A 89 -11.71 -10.82 12.47
CA ARG A 89 -11.96 -9.40 12.71
C ARG A 89 -13.41 -9.18 13.11
N LYS A 90 -13.62 -8.47 14.23
CA LYS A 90 -14.96 -8.05 14.69
C LYS A 90 -15.55 -6.91 13.84
N GLN A 91 -14.68 -6.15 13.17
CA GLN A 91 -15.04 -5.06 12.27
C GLN A 91 -15.08 -5.58 10.82
N GLY A 92 -15.85 -4.90 9.97
CA GLY A 92 -16.11 -5.26 8.58
C GLY A 92 -14.91 -5.72 7.74
N ARG A 93 -15.23 -6.35 6.60
CA ARG A 93 -14.26 -7.06 5.76
C ARG A 93 -13.20 -6.10 5.18
N ARG A 94 -11.91 -6.45 5.32
CA ARG A 94 -10.83 -5.76 4.61
C ARG A 94 -10.98 -5.93 3.10
N THR A 95 -10.75 -4.85 2.36
CA THR A 95 -10.88 -4.88 0.90
C THR A 95 -9.56 -5.31 0.25
N GLU A 96 -9.67 -5.98 -0.89
CA GLU A 96 -8.51 -6.29 -1.74
C GLU A 96 -7.71 -5.02 -2.08
N LEU A 97 -8.39 -3.89 -2.27
CA LEU A 97 -7.77 -2.63 -2.62
C LEU A 97 -6.84 -2.11 -1.52
N GLN A 98 -7.24 -2.22 -0.24
CA GLN A 98 -6.39 -1.84 0.90
C GLN A 98 -5.09 -2.65 0.91
N ILE A 99 -5.19 -3.96 0.69
CA ILE A 99 -4.04 -4.88 0.70
C ILE A 99 -3.10 -4.58 -0.48
N LYS A 100 -3.67 -4.40 -1.68
CA LYS A 100 -2.90 -4.01 -2.88
C LYS A 100 -2.17 -2.69 -2.67
N ASN A 101 -2.85 -1.69 -2.11
CA ASN A 101 -2.25 -0.37 -1.87
C ASN A 101 -1.07 -0.45 -0.89
N TYR A 102 -1.22 -1.21 0.19
CA TYR A 102 -0.11 -1.48 1.11
C TYR A 102 1.07 -2.14 0.38
N TRP A 103 0.83 -3.23 -0.35
CA TRP A 103 1.89 -3.98 -1.03
C TRP A 103 2.62 -3.11 -2.06
N ASN A 104 1.87 -2.38 -2.90
CA ASN A 104 2.44 -1.46 -3.88
C ASN A 104 3.25 -0.32 -3.24
N SER A 105 2.77 0.23 -2.13
CA SER A 105 3.49 1.27 -1.39
C SER A 105 4.81 0.73 -0.82
N LYS A 106 4.76 -0.47 -0.25
CA LYS A 106 5.94 -1.17 0.28
C LYS A 106 6.96 -1.47 -0.83
N GLU A 107 6.51 -2.03 -1.94
CA GLU A 107 7.39 -2.36 -3.08
C GLU A 107 8.08 -1.11 -3.64
N ARG A 108 7.34 0.00 -3.81
CA ARG A 108 7.91 1.29 -4.24
C ARG A 108 8.96 1.80 -3.25
N THR A 109 8.70 1.67 -1.96
CA THR A 109 9.62 2.11 -0.90
C THR A 109 10.90 1.28 -0.91
N GLN A 110 10.80 -0.03 -1.06
CA GLN A 110 11.96 -0.93 -1.16
C GLN A 110 12.79 -0.63 -2.41
N LYS A 111 12.16 -0.45 -3.58
CA LYS A 111 12.86 -0.04 -4.81
C LYS A 111 13.63 1.26 -4.65
N ARG A 112 13.03 2.26 -3.98
CA ARG A 112 13.70 3.55 -3.69
C ARG A 112 14.91 3.37 -2.78
N LYS A 113 14.79 2.55 -1.73
CA LYS A 113 15.92 2.23 -0.83
C LYS A 113 17.06 1.56 -1.58
N ASN A 114 16.75 0.54 -2.39
CA ASN A 114 17.75 -0.18 -3.17
C ASN A 114 18.46 0.74 -4.19
N LYS A 115 17.71 1.58 -4.91
CA LYS A 115 18.29 2.57 -5.83
C LYS A 115 19.21 3.56 -5.14
N ASN A 116 18.85 4.02 -3.94
CA ASN A 116 19.71 4.91 -3.16
C ASN A 116 20.96 4.19 -2.65
N LYS A 117 20.85 2.89 -2.34
CA LYS A 117 21.96 2.04 -1.94
C LYS A 117 22.94 1.81 -3.11
N GLU A 118 22.45 1.49 -4.30
CA GLU A 118 23.25 1.40 -5.54
C GLU A 118 24.00 2.70 -5.82
N ARG A 119 23.30 3.84 -5.79
CA ARG A 119 23.93 5.17 -5.93
C ARG A 119 24.97 5.47 -4.85
N SER A 120 24.83 4.90 -3.65
CA SER A 120 25.85 5.05 -2.60
C SER A 120 27.10 4.23 -2.91
N TYR A 121 26.94 2.99 -3.39
CA TYR A 121 28.08 2.17 -3.82
C TYR A 121 28.81 2.77 -5.01
N GLU A 122 28.09 3.27 -6.02
CA GLU A 122 28.68 3.96 -7.17
C GLU A 122 29.50 5.19 -6.74
N ARG A 123 28.95 6.01 -5.82
CA ARG A 123 29.67 7.17 -5.27
C ARG A 123 30.94 6.76 -4.53
N ILE A 124 30.86 5.75 -3.66
CA ILE A 124 32.02 5.27 -2.89
C ILE A 124 33.08 4.68 -3.84
N SER A 125 32.67 3.87 -4.81
CA SER A 125 33.55 3.28 -5.82
C SER A 125 34.28 4.37 -6.61
N ASN A 126 33.56 5.38 -7.10
CA ASN A 126 34.16 6.50 -7.82
C ASN A 126 35.17 7.28 -6.95
N ILE A 127 34.86 7.53 -5.68
CA ILE A 127 35.80 8.18 -4.74
C ILE A 127 37.07 7.34 -4.56
N MET A 128 36.93 6.01 -4.38
CA MET A 128 38.09 5.12 -4.23
C MET A 128 38.94 5.08 -5.50
N ASN A 129 38.32 5.03 -6.67
CA ASN A 129 39.02 5.00 -7.95
C ASN A 129 39.83 6.30 -8.18
N ILE A 130 39.24 7.47 -7.85
CA ILE A 130 39.94 8.76 -7.90
C ILE A 130 41.14 8.79 -6.93
N LYS A 131 40.97 8.26 -5.70
CA LYS A 131 42.07 8.19 -4.73
C LYS A 131 43.23 7.31 -5.19
N ASN A 132 42.95 6.25 -5.93
CA ASN A 132 44.00 5.38 -6.48
C ASN A 132 44.79 6.10 -7.58
N ILE A 133 44.11 6.82 -8.49
CA ILE A 133 44.77 7.61 -9.53
C ILE A 133 45.72 8.68 -8.95
N ILE A 134 45.32 9.35 -7.88
CA ILE A 134 46.15 10.39 -7.22
C ILE A 134 47.36 9.78 -6.48
N ARG A 135 47.31 8.50 -6.08
CA ARG A 135 48.43 7.83 -5.39
C ARG A 135 49.52 7.33 -6.33
N ASP A 136 49.22 7.15 -7.61
CA ASP A 136 50.14 6.63 -8.62
C ASP A 136 50.84 7.75 -9.45
N VAL A 137 50.69 9.01 -9.03
CA VAL A 137 51.37 10.21 -9.58
C VAL A 137 52.33 10.78 -8.53
#